data_AF-A0A1J0RC64-F1
#
_entry.id   AF-A0A1J0RC64-F1
#
_cell.length_a   1.000
_cell.length_b   1.000
_cell.length_c   1.000
_cell.angle_alpha   90.00
_cell.angle_beta   90.00
_cell.angle_gamma   90.00
#
_symmetry.space_group_name_H-M   'P 1'
#
loop_
_entity.id
_entity.type
_entity.pdbx_description
1 polymer ?
#
loop_
_entity_poly.entity_id
_entity_poly.type
_entity_poly.pdbx_seq_one_letter_code
_entity_poly.pdbx_strand_id
1 'polypeptide(L)'
;MTLAQQAWLDLLRDKDKPDTPKEFKADSSNKQTDWPARWDTWKKQAAKILKPADLADLQARHKIQNIKPQKLATLRRRVQNLAAQAKEIKLQVETEAPTTDFLDDKGVQATINKAVYGQEVEPEIGTEVPKVFNNPSGGRTTNCEGGKGSAKATTALAVLTCICAADSSNAGNGAKACTGSALTSQWTANANPTQPVTDELRKLCNRPQASLLTNVRLENKLAVFTTLVKRTTDGSYFGAHESSCDGAGNGACVKYTGLTDTIGDPLTDINWLKDLHELEPKLRQHEETVATHKAAVAQIKALTQLAKRLIYEEDEPEITAAA
;
A
#
# COMPACT_ATOMS: atom_id res chain seq x y z
N MET A 1 14.91 28.12 -12.70
CA MET A 1 14.54 29.52 -12.40
C MET A 1 15.74 30.45 -12.31
N THR A 2 16.89 30.05 -11.76
CA THR A 2 18.11 30.88 -11.68
C THR A 2 18.63 31.39 -13.03
N LEU A 3 18.45 30.61 -14.09
CA LEU A 3 18.83 30.99 -15.46
C LEU A 3 17.78 31.85 -16.16
N ALA A 4 16.63 32.15 -15.55
CA ALA A 4 15.55 32.90 -16.19
C ALA A 4 16.00 34.32 -16.58
N GLN A 5 15.33 34.92 -17.56
CA GLN A 5 15.54 36.33 -17.88
C GLN A 5 14.94 37.21 -16.78
N GLN A 6 15.51 38.40 -16.59
CA GLN A 6 15.00 39.37 -15.61
C GLN A 6 13.51 39.67 -15.84
N ALA A 7 13.11 39.92 -17.10
CA ALA A 7 11.71 40.14 -17.45
C ALA A 7 10.77 38.99 -17.04
N TRP A 8 11.26 37.74 -17.03
CA TRP A 8 10.49 36.58 -16.55
C TRP A 8 10.38 36.55 -15.03
N LEU A 9 11.42 36.93 -14.31
CA LEU A 9 11.38 37.05 -12.86
C LEU A 9 10.46 38.20 -12.44
N ASP A 10 10.54 39.34 -13.12
CA ASP A 10 9.70 40.51 -12.87
C ASP A 10 8.22 40.21 -13.11
N LEU A 11 7.91 39.39 -14.11
CA LEU A 11 6.55 38.87 -14.33
C LEU A 11 6.01 38.12 -13.09
N LEU A 12 6.87 37.43 -12.34
CA LEU A 12 6.48 36.64 -11.17
C LEU A 12 6.42 37.45 -9.88
N ARG A 13 6.93 38.69 -9.84
CA ARG A 13 6.95 39.54 -8.63
C ARG A 13 5.57 40.10 -8.32
N ASP A 14 5.26 40.18 -7.03
CA ASP A 14 4.17 41.02 -6.55
C ASP A 14 4.54 42.50 -6.67
N LYS A 15 3.57 43.34 -7.03
CA LYS A 15 3.78 44.76 -7.29
C LYS A 15 4.11 45.54 -6.01
N ASP A 16 3.47 45.17 -4.90
CA ASP A 16 3.59 45.87 -3.62
C ASP A 16 4.70 45.25 -2.76
N LYS A 17 5.03 43.98 -3.00
CA LYS A 17 6.08 43.21 -2.31
C LYS A 17 6.99 42.51 -3.32
N PRO A 18 7.94 43.22 -3.94
CA PRO A 18 8.74 42.69 -5.05
C PRO A 18 9.55 41.44 -4.71
N ASP A 19 9.89 41.21 -3.44
CA ASP A 19 10.59 39.99 -2.98
C ASP A 19 9.68 38.77 -2.81
N THR A 20 8.39 38.91 -3.06
CA THR A 20 7.41 37.83 -2.95
C THR A 20 6.77 37.55 -4.31
N PRO A 21 6.44 36.29 -4.61
CA PRO A 21 5.81 35.97 -5.88
C PRO A 21 4.33 36.33 -5.86
N LYS A 22 3.80 36.82 -6.98
CA LYS A 22 2.38 37.11 -7.13
C LYS A 22 1.52 35.86 -7.33
N GLU A 23 0.26 35.98 -6.98
CA GLU A 23 -0.76 34.98 -7.29
C GLU A 23 -1.09 34.95 -8.79
N PHE A 24 -1.48 33.78 -9.29
CA PHE A 24 -1.96 33.67 -10.67
C PHE A 24 -3.27 34.43 -10.81
N LYS A 25 -3.37 35.29 -11.83
CA LYS A 25 -4.63 35.91 -12.22
C LYS A 25 -5.04 35.32 -13.58
N ALA A 26 -6.08 34.50 -13.56
CA ALA A 26 -6.78 34.10 -14.77
C ALA A 26 -7.65 35.29 -15.20
N ASP A 27 -7.17 36.09 -16.15
CA ASP A 27 -8.00 37.10 -16.80
C ASP A 27 -8.08 36.82 -18.30
N SER A 28 -9.03 37.48 -18.97
CA SER A 28 -9.30 37.31 -20.41
C SER A 28 -8.16 37.78 -21.32
N SER A 29 -7.13 38.44 -20.77
CA SER A 29 -5.94 38.84 -21.50
C SER A 29 -4.85 37.76 -21.52
N ASN A 30 -4.92 36.79 -20.58
CA ASN A 30 -3.98 35.70 -20.52
C ASN A 30 -4.35 34.58 -21.53
N LYS A 31 -3.68 34.60 -22.68
CA LYS A 31 -3.85 33.60 -23.74
C LYS A 31 -3.06 32.29 -23.51
N GLN A 32 -2.32 32.19 -22.40
CA GLN A 32 -1.42 31.06 -22.15
C GLN A 32 -2.17 29.94 -21.44
N THR A 33 -2.50 28.89 -22.19
CA THR A 33 -3.28 27.75 -21.70
C THR A 33 -2.50 26.84 -20.75
N ASP A 34 -1.17 26.86 -20.80
CA ASP A 34 -0.30 26.01 -19.98
C ASP A 34 0.15 26.67 -18.67
N TRP A 35 -0.04 27.98 -18.51
CA TRP A 35 0.39 28.73 -17.33
C TRP A 35 -0.34 28.35 -16.03
N PRO A 36 -1.68 28.19 -16.01
CA PRO A 36 -2.40 27.83 -14.78
C PRO A 36 -1.80 26.58 -14.10
N ALA A 37 -1.52 25.53 -14.88
CA ALA A 37 -0.97 24.27 -14.40
C ALA A 37 0.52 24.37 -13.96
N ARG A 38 1.22 25.44 -14.32
CA ARG A 38 2.67 25.62 -14.05
C ARG A 38 2.95 26.70 -13.01
N TRP A 39 2.01 27.63 -12.81
CA TRP A 39 2.22 28.83 -12.02
C TRP A 39 2.64 28.53 -10.58
N ASP A 40 1.98 27.58 -9.93
CA ASP A 40 2.32 27.18 -8.55
C ASP A 40 3.74 26.65 -8.40
N THR A 41 4.20 25.89 -9.41
CA THR A 41 5.59 25.45 -9.44
C THR A 41 6.53 26.63 -9.67
N TRP A 42 6.20 27.54 -10.58
CA TRP A 42 7.02 28.71 -10.87
C TRP A 42 7.13 29.67 -9.69
N LYS A 43 6.01 30.05 -9.05
CA LYS A 43 6.00 30.93 -7.87
C LYS A 43 6.80 30.32 -6.72
N LYS A 44 6.67 29.00 -6.48
CA LYS A 44 7.40 28.30 -5.41
C LYS A 44 8.90 28.30 -5.64
N GLN A 45 9.36 28.15 -6.88
CA GLN A 45 10.78 28.25 -7.20
C GLN A 45 11.26 29.70 -7.26
N ALA A 46 10.43 30.64 -7.72
CA ALA A 46 10.74 32.05 -7.75
C ALA A 46 10.90 32.64 -6.34
N ALA A 47 10.04 32.27 -5.40
CA ALA A 47 10.13 32.70 -3.98
C ALA A 47 11.52 32.49 -3.36
N LYS A 48 12.30 31.53 -3.88
CA LYS A 48 13.66 31.21 -3.42
C LYS A 48 14.75 32.11 -4.00
N ILE A 49 14.42 32.94 -4.99
CA ILE A 49 15.40 33.72 -5.78
C ILE A 49 14.90 35.15 -6.11
N LEU A 50 13.72 35.57 -5.64
CA LEU A 50 13.22 36.92 -5.92
C LEU A 50 14.02 37.96 -5.13
N LYS A 51 14.53 37.63 -3.94
CA LYS A 51 15.46 38.51 -3.23
C LYS A 51 16.80 38.58 -3.99
N PRO A 52 17.36 39.78 -4.21
CA PRO A 52 18.62 39.93 -4.95
C PRO A 52 19.79 39.11 -4.38
N ALA A 53 19.92 39.06 -3.04
CA ALA A 53 20.94 38.27 -2.37
C ALA A 53 20.79 36.76 -2.65
N ASP A 54 19.57 36.23 -2.58
CA ASP A 54 19.31 34.80 -2.85
C ASP A 54 19.62 34.42 -4.30
N LEU A 55 19.27 35.30 -5.25
CA LEU A 55 19.61 35.12 -6.66
C LEU A 55 21.12 35.12 -6.88
N ALA A 56 21.82 36.11 -6.31
CA ALA A 56 23.27 36.23 -6.42
C ALA A 56 23.98 35.00 -5.83
N ASP A 57 23.56 34.55 -4.65
CA ASP A 57 24.10 33.34 -4.00
C ASP A 57 23.88 32.08 -4.84
N LEU A 58 22.70 31.95 -5.46
CA LEU A 58 22.39 30.80 -6.31
C LEU A 58 23.15 30.86 -7.64
N GLN A 59 23.33 32.06 -8.20
CA GLN A 59 24.18 32.27 -9.38
C GLN A 59 25.65 31.94 -9.09
N ALA A 60 26.16 32.39 -7.94
CA ALA A 60 27.50 32.07 -7.45
C ALA A 60 27.72 30.57 -7.27
N ARG A 61 26.77 29.88 -6.61
CA ARG A 61 26.80 28.42 -6.43
C ARG A 61 26.82 27.65 -7.74
N HIS A 62 26.14 28.17 -8.75
CA HIS A 62 26.11 27.56 -10.08
C HIS A 62 27.21 28.09 -11.02
N LYS A 63 28.11 28.98 -10.54
CA LYS A 63 29.18 29.61 -11.34
C LYS A 63 28.69 30.34 -12.59
N ILE A 64 27.46 30.85 -12.57
CA ILE A 64 26.84 31.50 -13.75
C ILE A 64 26.93 33.03 -13.74
N GLN A 65 27.54 33.65 -12.73
CA GLN A 65 27.61 35.12 -12.60
C GLN A 65 28.45 35.80 -13.69
N ASN A 66 29.44 35.09 -14.27
CA ASN A 66 30.43 35.66 -15.21
C ASN A 66 30.32 35.08 -16.63
N ILE A 67 29.23 34.35 -16.94
CA ILE A 67 29.04 33.75 -18.26
C ILE A 67 28.61 34.81 -19.28
N LYS A 68 29.26 34.83 -20.47
CA LYS A 68 28.90 35.73 -21.58
C LYS A 68 27.39 35.60 -21.92
N PRO A 69 26.67 36.71 -22.22
CA PRO A 69 25.22 36.69 -22.45
C PRO A 69 24.74 35.67 -23.50
N GLN A 70 25.51 35.47 -24.58
CA GLN A 70 25.19 34.49 -25.63
C GLN A 70 25.27 33.04 -25.12
N LYS A 71 26.30 32.70 -24.35
CA LYS A 71 26.47 31.38 -23.71
C LYS A 71 25.35 31.15 -22.68
N LEU A 72 25.01 32.17 -21.89
CA LEU A 72 23.89 32.10 -20.94
C LEU A 72 22.55 31.86 -21.64
N ALA A 73 22.31 32.49 -22.79
CA ALA A 73 21.10 32.27 -23.59
C ALA A 73 21.03 30.84 -24.15
N THR A 74 22.15 30.28 -24.60
CA THR A 74 22.23 28.88 -25.05
C THR A 74 22.02 27.90 -23.90
N LEU A 75 22.68 28.10 -22.76
CA LEU A 75 22.52 27.30 -21.55
C LEU A 75 21.07 27.30 -21.06
N ARG A 76 20.42 28.47 -21.05
CA ARG A 76 18.99 28.61 -20.71
C ARG A 76 18.12 27.72 -21.60
N ARG A 77 18.28 27.78 -22.93
CA ARG A 77 17.50 26.96 -23.88
C ARG A 77 17.72 25.47 -23.64
N ARG A 78 18.97 25.05 -23.45
CA ARG A 78 19.29 23.63 -23.18
C ARG A 78 18.65 23.15 -21.87
N VAL A 79 18.76 23.91 -20.79
CA VAL A 79 18.15 23.57 -19.50
C VAL A 79 16.62 23.60 -19.57
N GLN A 80 16.02 24.52 -20.33
CA GLN A 80 14.58 24.54 -20.58
C GLN A 80 14.11 23.27 -21.30
N ASN A 81 14.83 22.80 -22.31
CA ASN A 81 14.51 21.57 -23.02
C ASN A 81 14.59 20.34 -22.09
N LEU A 82 15.62 20.24 -21.26
CA LEU A 82 15.74 19.15 -20.27
C LEU A 82 14.62 19.20 -19.22
N ALA A 83 14.23 20.41 -18.78
CA ALA A 83 13.12 20.58 -17.86
C ALA A 83 11.77 20.22 -18.49
N ALA A 84 11.58 20.49 -19.80
CA ALA A 84 10.39 20.07 -20.54
C ALA A 84 10.30 18.54 -20.64
N GLN A 85 11.41 17.87 -21.01
CA GLN A 85 11.47 16.40 -21.04
C GLN A 85 11.18 15.78 -19.68
N ALA A 86 11.76 16.32 -18.60
CA ALA A 86 11.49 15.83 -17.24
C ALA A 86 10.01 15.99 -16.85
N LYS A 87 9.36 17.06 -17.33
CA LYS A 87 7.93 17.28 -17.10
C LYS A 87 7.08 16.30 -17.90
N GLU A 88 7.43 16.02 -19.15
CA GLU A 88 6.74 15.04 -19.99
C GLU A 88 6.80 13.65 -19.37
N ILE A 89 7.99 13.21 -18.92
CA ILE A 89 8.15 11.95 -18.19
C ILE A 89 7.24 11.90 -16.96
N LYS A 90 7.19 12.99 -16.19
CA LYS A 90 6.31 13.06 -15.01
C LYS A 90 4.83 12.90 -15.38
N LEU A 91 4.38 13.62 -16.41
CA LEU A 91 2.98 13.56 -16.86
C LEU A 91 2.61 12.19 -17.42
N GLN A 92 3.53 11.59 -18.20
CA GLN A 92 3.35 10.25 -18.76
C GLN A 92 3.17 9.23 -17.64
N VAL A 93 4.02 9.27 -16.62
CA VAL A 93 3.94 8.33 -15.48
C VAL A 93 2.69 8.56 -14.63
N GLU A 94 2.27 9.81 -14.44
CA GLU A 94 0.98 10.10 -13.77
C GLU A 94 -0.24 9.60 -14.58
N THR A 95 -0.09 9.42 -15.91
CA THR A 95 -1.14 8.88 -16.78
C THR A 95 -1.12 7.35 -16.83
N GLU A 96 0.06 6.75 -16.93
CA GLU A 96 0.25 5.29 -17.04
C GLU A 96 0.12 4.57 -15.69
N ALA A 97 0.56 5.22 -14.61
CA ALA A 97 0.60 4.68 -13.26
C ALA A 97 0.15 5.76 -12.26
N PRO A 98 -1.16 6.07 -12.21
CA PRO A 98 -1.68 7.17 -11.42
C PRO A 98 -1.42 6.93 -9.93
N THR A 99 -1.23 8.01 -9.17
CA THR A 99 -0.93 7.90 -7.73
C THR A 99 -2.07 7.28 -6.91
N THR A 100 -3.27 7.19 -7.46
CA THR A 100 -4.43 6.49 -6.88
C THR A 100 -4.22 4.98 -6.79
N ASP A 101 -3.29 4.44 -7.57
CA ASP A 101 -2.96 3.01 -7.59
C ASP A 101 -1.97 2.63 -6.49
N PHE A 102 -1.38 3.63 -5.80
CA PHE A 102 -0.63 3.36 -4.59
C PHE A 102 -1.56 2.92 -3.47
N LEU A 103 -1.31 1.73 -2.94
CA LEU A 103 -1.86 1.32 -1.67
C LEU A 103 -1.21 2.05 -0.49
N ASP A 104 -2.03 2.28 0.53
CA ASP A 104 -1.65 2.78 1.84
C ASP A 104 -1.55 1.62 2.83
N ASP A 105 -0.51 1.62 3.66
CA ASP A 105 -0.25 0.56 4.64
C ASP A 105 -1.41 0.39 5.62
N LYS A 106 -2.09 1.47 6.04
CA LYS A 106 -3.24 1.37 6.96
C LYS A 106 -4.44 0.73 6.27
N GLY A 107 -4.67 1.05 5.01
CA GLY A 107 -5.73 0.43 4.21
C GLY A 107 -5.50 -1.08 4.04
N VAL A 108 -4.28 -1.48 3.70
CA VAL A 108 -3.88 -2.88 3.60
C VAL A 108 -4.03 -3.60 4.95
N GLN A 109 -3.53 -2.99 6.02
CA GLN A 109 -3.63 -3.53 7.37
C GLN A 109 -5.09 -3.68 7.81
N ALA A 110 -5.97 -2.73 7.47
CA ALA A 110 -7.39 -2.80 7.77
C ALA A 110 -8.08 -3.99 7.08
N THR A 111 -7.76 -4.28 5.82
CA THR A 111 -8.26 -5.47 5.13
C THR A 111 -7.79 -6.76 5.80
N ILE A 112 -6.51 -6.86 6.15
CA ILE A 112 -5.96 -8.04 6.84
C ILE A 112 -6.61 -8.22 8.21
N ASN A 113 -6.72 -7.15 9.00
CA ASN A 113 -7.36 -7.19 10.31
C ASN A 113 -8.82 -7.62 10.19
N LYS A 114 -9.54 -7.15 9.17
CA LYS A 114 -10.93 -7.56 8.92
C LYS A 114 -11.02 -9.05 8.63
N ALA A 115 -10.14 -9.58 7.78
CA ALA A 115 -10.09 -11.02 7.49
C ALA A 115 -9.75 -11.86 8.73
N VAL A 116 -8.85 -11.38 9.60
CA VAL A 116 -8.38 -12.13 10.77
C VAL A 116 -9.33 -12.01 11.98
N TYR A 117 -9.84 -10.80 12.25
CA TYR A 117 -10.53 -10.44 13.49
C TYR A 117 -11.97 -9.96 13.29
N GLY A 118 -12.42 -9.75 12.05
CA GLY A 118 -13.75 -9.21 11.74
C GLY A 118 -13.88 -7.70 11.96
N GLN A 119 -12.76 -7.00 12.15
CA GLN A 119 -12.70 -5.57 12.40
C GLN A 119 -11.43 -4.96 11.79
N GLU A 120 -11.46 -3.66 11.47
CA GLU A 120 -10.39 -2.99 10.73
C GLU A 120 -9.12 -2.73 11.56
N VAL A 121 -9.21 -2.80 12.87
CA VAL A 121 -8.09 -2.57 13.79
C VAL A 121 -7.75 -3.86 14.52
N GLU A 122 -6.47 -4.23 14.53
CA GLU A 122 -6.00 -5.37 15.31
C GLU A 122 -6.32 -5.12 16.80
N PRO A 123 -7.08 -6.01 17.45
CA PRO A 123 -7.33 -5.90 18.87
C PRO A 123 -6.03 -6.13 19.65
N GLU A 124 -5.82 -5.41 20.75
CA GLU A 124 -4.69 -5.69 21.63
C GLU A 124 -4.89 -7.06 22.31
N ILE A 125 -3.80 -7.74 22.66
CA ILE A 125 -3.88 -8.90 23.55
C ILE A 125 -4.40 -8.38 24.90
N GLY A 126 -5.39 -9.05 25.48
CA GLY A 126 -6.08 -8.60 26.69
C GLY A 126 -7.44 -7.95 26.43
N THR A 127 -7.84 -7.79 25.16
CA THR A 127 -9.11 -7.17 24.78
C THR A 127 -10.09 -8.19 24.17
N GLU A 128 -11.39 -7.95 24.35
CA GLU A 128 -12.42 -8.73 23.67
C GLU A 128 -12.36 -8.54 22.16
N VAL A 129 -12.69 -9.59 21.42
CA VAL A 129 -12.77 -9.55 19.95
C VAL A 129 -14.22 -9.88 19.56
N PRO A 130 -15.13 -8.90 19.57
CA PRO A 130 -16.58 -9.16 19.49
C PRO A 130 -17.04 -9.61 18.09
N LYS A 131 -16.20 -9.46 17.07
CA LYS A 131 -16.53 -9.76 15.66
C LYS A 131 -15.81 -10.98 15.10
N VAL A 132 -15.25 -11.84 15.97
CA VAL A 132 -14.58 -13.09 15.53
C VAL A 132 -15.56 -13.94 14.73
N PHE A 133 -16.73 -14.23 15.27
CA PHE A 133 -17.81 -14.91 14.55
C PHE A 133 -18.87 -13.92 14.08
N ASN A 134 -19.49 -14.24 12.93
CA ASN A 134 -20.69 -13.58 12.45
C ASN A 134 -21.93 -14.20 13.12
N ASN A 135 -22.60 -13.45 14.00
CA ASN A 135 -23.81 -13.87 14.72
C ASN A 135 -23.72 -15.28 15.33
N PRO A 136 -22.72 -15.53 16.21
CA PRO A 136 -22.58 -16.84 16.84
C PRO A 136 -23.83 -17.19 17.66
N SER A 137 -24.29 -18.43 17.51
CA SER A 137 -25.41 -18.96 18.29
C SER A 137 -25.42 -20.48 18.20
N GLY A 138 -26.04 -21.12 19.19
CA GLY A 138 -26.02 -22.57 19.33
C GLY A 138 -24.62 -23.09 19.66
N GLY A 139 -24.46 -24.42 19.60
CA GLY A 139 -23.21 -25.08 19.94
C GLY A 139 -22.12 -24.88 18.89
N ARG A 140 -20.93 -25.42 19.18
CA ARG A 140 -19.74 -25.30 18.32
C ARG A 140 -20.00 -25.74 16.88
N THR A 141 -20.68 -26.87 16.66
CA THR A 141 -21.06 -27.34 15.32
C THR A 141 -21.82 -26.27 14.53
N THR A 142 -22.79 -25.59 15.14
CA THR A 142 -23.56 -24.51 14.49
C THR A 142 -22.70 -23.29 14.13
N ASN A 143 -21.60 -23.07 14.86
CA ASN A 143 -20.69 -21.95 14.62
C ASN A 143 -19.56 -22.31 13.63
N CYS A 144 -19.20 -23.59 13.55
CA CYS A 144 -18.07 -24.10 12.77
C CYS A 144 -18.48 -24.83 11.49
N GLU A 145 -19.78 -25.00 11.26
CA GLU A 145 -20.33 -25.52 10.01
C GLU A 145 -21.26 -24.49 9.36
N GLY A 146 -21.10 -24.25 8.06
CA GLY A 146 -21.99 -23.37 7.33
C GLY A 146 -21.57 -23.19 5.89
N GLY A 147 -22.50 -22.71 5.06
CA GLY A 147 -22.22 -22.43 3.65
C GLY A 147 -22.01 -20.95 3.39
N LYS A 148 -21.82 -20.60 2.12
CA LYS A 148 -21.76 -19.21 1.68
C LYS A 148 -23.01 -18.45 2.15
N GLY A 149 -22.80 -17.36 2.91
CA GLY A 149 -23.87 -16.52 3.46
C GLY A 149 -24.51 -17.01 4.77
N SER A 150 -24.33 -18.27 5.16
CA SER A 150 -24.79 -18.81 6.45
C SER A 150 -23.65 -19.18 7.42
N ALA A 151 -22.41 -19.20 6.94
CA ALA A 151 -21.23 -19.44 7.75
C ALA A 151 -21.09 -18.36 8.84
N LYS A 152 -20.83 -18.84 10.06
CA LYS A 152 -20.57 -17.98 11.23
C LYS A 152 -19.07 -17.80 11.48
N ALA A 153 -18.27 -18.82 11.21
CA ALA A 153 -16.81 -18.75 11.22
C ALA A 153 -16.28 -18.00 9.99
N THR A 154 -16.50 -16.68 9.93
CA THR A 154 -16.15 -15.85 8.78
C THR A 154 -14.75 -15.25 8.84
N THR A 155 -14.05 -15.37 9.96
CA THR A 155 -12.70 -14.82 10.18
C THR A 155 -11.67 -15.92 10.38
N ALA A 156 -10.39 -15.63 10.13
CA ALA A 156 -9.31 -16.59 10.38
C ALA A 156 -9.20 -16.98 11.88
N LEU A 157 -9.44 -16.04 12.80
CA LEU A 157 -9.45 -16.34 14.23
C LEU A 157 -10.64 -17.22 14.63
N ALA A 158 -11.80 -17.08 13.98
CA ALA A 158 -12.93 -17.99 14.19
C ALA A 158 -12.60 -19.41 13.74
N VAL A 159 -11.98 -19.55 12.58
CA VAL A 159 -11.52 -20.85 12.06
C VAL A 159 -10.52 -21.48 13.01
N LEU A 160 -9.54 -20.71 13.50
CA LEU A 160 -8.60 -21.18 14.51
C LEU A 160 -9.31 -21.59 15.81
N THR A 161 -10.34 -20.84 16.23
CA THR A 161 -11.14 -21.16 17.43
C THR A 161 -11.91 -22.47 17.26
N CYS A 162 -12.51 -22.71 16.08
CA CYS A 162 -13.21 -23.96 15.78
C CYS A 162 -12.32 -25.19 15.88
N ILE A 163 -11.07 -25.07 15.42
CA ILE A 163 -10.13 -26.18 15.35
C ILE A 163 -9.37 -26.36 16.67
N CYS A 164 -8.95 -25.26 17.32
CA CYS A 164 -7.94 -25.32 18.36
C CYS A 164 -8.46 -25.06 19.78
N ALA A 165 -9.58 -24.36 19.98
CA ALA A 165 -10.01 -24.05 21.34
C ALA A 165 -10.42 -25.32 22.09
N ALA A 166 -10.07 -25.37 23.37
CA ALA A 166 -10.43 -26.51 24.21
C ALA A 166 -11.95 -26.61 24.40
N ASP A 167 -12.50 -27.80 24.17
CA ASP A 167 -13.84 -28.15 24.64
C ASP A 167 -13.81 -28.52 26.14
N SER A 168 -14.92 -28.37 26.85
CA SER A 168 -15.00 -28.71 28.28
C SER A 168 -14.81 -30.20 28.57
N SER A 169 -15.21 -31.07 27.63
CA SER A 169 -15.10 -32.52 27.78
C SER A 169 -13.73 -33.07 27.38
N ASN A 170 -13.00 -32.36 26.51
CA ASN A 170 -11.79 -32.84 25.81
C ASN A 170 -11.94 -34.28 25.26
N ALA A 171 -13.16 -34.67 24.87
CA ALA A 171 -13.40 -35.99 24.28
C ALA A 171 -12.60 -36.13 22.98
N GLY A 172 -12.07 -37.33 22.72
CA GLY A 172 -11.28 -37.61 21.51
C GLY A 172 -9.97 -36.84 21.39
N ASN A 173 -9.47 -36.19 22.46
CA ASN A 173 -8.32 -35.30 22.44
C ASN A 173 -8.48 -34.04 21.55
N GLY A 174 -9.71 -33.61 21.25
CA GLY A 174 -9.97 -32.43 20.42
C GLY A 174 -9.26 -31.17 20.91
N ALA A 175 -9.14 -30.97 22.24
CA ALA A 175 -8.44 -29.81 22.80
C ALA A 175 -6.92 -29.80 22.55
N LYS A 176 -6.33 -30.93 22.10
CA LYS A 176 -4.90 -31.08 21.83
C LYS A 176 -4.53 -30.87 20.36
N ALA A 177 -5.50 -30.61 19.49
CA ALA A 177 -5.32 -30.64 18.03
C ALA A 177 -4.20 -29.72 17.51
N CYS A 178 -4.01 -28.56 18.13
CA CYS A 178 -3.10 -27.54 17.59
C CYS A 178 -1.74 -27.44 18.28
N THR A 179 -1.59 -27.96 19.50
CA THR A 179 -0.34 -27.83 20.28
C THR A 179 0.17 -29.16 20.84
N GLY A 180 -0.58 -30.25 20.66
CA GLY A 180 -0.31 -31.55 21.29
C GLY A 180 -0.67 -31.62 22.78
N SER A 181 -1.03 -30.49 23.40
CA SER A 181 -1.52 -30.38 24.77
C SER A 181 -2.85 -29.62 24.79
N ALA A 182 -3.69 -29.84 25.80
CA ALA A 182 -4.94 -29.12 25.90
C ALA A 182 -4.68 -27.65 26.22
N LEU A 183 -5.36 -26.73 25.53
CA LEU A 183 -5.40 -25.33 25.93
C LEU A 183 -6.13 -25.17 27.27
N THR A 184 -5.75 -24.14 28.01
CA THR A 184 -6.25 -23.87 29.37
C THR A 184 -7.62 -23.20 29.37
N SER A 185 -7.85 -22.30 28.42
CA SER A 185 -9.11 -21.55 28.28
C SER A 185 -10.07 -22.34 27.40
N GLN A 186 -11.20 -22.75 28.01
CA GLN A 186 -12.23 -23.51 27.32
C GLN A 186 -13.24 -22.59 26.62
N TRP A 187 -13.64 -22.97 25.41
CA TRP A 187 -14.76 -22.33 24.73
C TRP A 187 -16.02 -23.18 24.88
N THR A 188 -16.81 -22.85 25.91
CA THR A 188 -18.05 -23.57 26.26
C THR A 188 -19.33 -22.79 25.94
N ALA A 189 -19.18 -21.56 25.42
CA ALA A 189 -20.28 -20.64 25.21
C ALA A 189 -20.98 -20.91 23.88
N ASN A 190 -22.32 -20.81 23.87
CA ASN A 190 -23.13 -20.73 22.65
C ASN A 190 -23.07 -19.33 22.01
N ALA A 191 -21.89 -18.70 22.04
CA ALA A 191 -21.64 -17.30 21.70
C ALA A 191 -20.18 -17.14 21.24
N ASN A 192 -19.75 -15.89 21.00
CA ASN A 192 -18.34 -15.60 20.74
C ASN A 192 -17.43 -16.17 21.85
N PRO A 193 -16.21 -16.60 21.51
CA PRO A 193 -15.22 -16.96 22.51
C PRO A 193 -14.90 -15.76 23.42
N THR A 194 -14.65 -16.04 24.69
CA THR A 194 -14.25 -15.03 25.67
C THR A 194 -12.81 -14.56 25.39
N GLN A 195 -12.44 -13.39 25.93
CA GLN A 195 -11.09 -12.83 25.76
C GLN A 195 -9.95 -13.80 26.15
N PRO A 196 -10.03 -14.59 27.25
CA PRO A 196 -8.98 -15.56 27.57
C PRO A 196 -8.76 -16.62 26.48
N VAL A 197 -9.85 -17.11 25.87
CA VAL A 197 -9.79 -18.10 24.77
C VAL A 197 -9.11 -17.51 23.54
N THR A 198 -9.54 -16.33 23.09
CA THR A 198 -8.97 -15.70 21.89
C THR A 198 -7.51 -15.31 22.11
N ASP A 199 -7.15 -14.84 23.30
CA ASP A 199 -5.77 -14.49 23.63
C ASP A 199 -4.83 -15.69 23.64
N GLU A 200 -5.24 -16.82 24.24
CA GLU A 200 -4.43 -18.03 24.26
C GLU A 200 -4.17 -18.53 22.83
N LEU A 201 -5.20 -18.58 21.99
CA LEU A 201 -5.07 -18.92 20.57
C LEU A 201 -4.14 -17.97 19.82
N ARG A 202 -4.30 -16.66 20.04
CA ARG A 202 -3.48 -15.61 19.41
C ARG A 202 -2.01 -15.67 19.81
N LYS A 203 -1.69 -16.21 20.99
CA LYS A 203 -0.33 -16.45 21.50
C LYS A 203 0.33 -17.69 20.89
N LEU A 204 -0.44 -18.61 20.30
CA LEU A 204 0.11 -19.76 19.56
C LEU A 204 0.80 -19.34 18.26
N CYS A 205 0.32 -18.25 17.66
CA CYS A 205 0.89 -17.73 16.43
C CYS A 205 2.26 -17.11 16.72
N ASN A 206 3.29 -17.57 16.01
CA ASN A 206 4.55 -16.84 15.96
C ASN A 206 4.30 -15.50 15.24
N ARG A 207 4.42 -14.38 15.96
CA ARG A 207 4.20 -13.02 15.46
C ARG A 207 5.53 -12.27 15.21
N PRO A 208 6.50 -12.80 14.46
CA PRO A 208 7.75 -12.08 14.30
C PRO A 208 7.55 -10.86 13.37
N GLN A 209 8.25 -9.79 13.74
CA GLN A 209 8.77 -8.64 12.99
C GLN A 209 8.03 -8.17 11.72
N ALA A 210 7.89 -6.84 11.61
CA ALA A 210 7.41 -6.17 10.41
C ALA A 210 8.05 -6.77 9.15
N SER A 211 7.21 -7.24 8.24
CA SER A 211 7.66 -7.90 7.02
C SER A 211 6.93 -7.31 5.82
N LEU A 212 7.65 -7.14 4.72
CA LEU A 212 7.06 -6.65 3.49
C LEU A 212 6.04 -7.67 2.97
N LEU A 213 4.80 -7.24 2.80
CA LEU A 213 3.78 -7.99 2.09
C LEU A 213 3.92 -7.68 0.60
N THR A 214 4.02 -8.72 -0.21
CA THR A 214 4.01 -8.62 -1.67
C THR A 214 2.86 -9.45 -2.24
N ASN A 215 2.43 -9.13 -3.46
CA ASN A 215 1.42 -9.91 -4.19
C ASN A 215 1.80 -11.41 -4.23
N VAL A 216 3.01 -11.73 -4.70
CA VAL A 216 3.51 -13.11 -4.77
C VAL A 216 3.54 -13.81 -3.40
N ARG A 217 3.88 -13.09 -2.32
CA ARG A 217 3.92 -13.69 -0.98
C ARG A 217 2.53 -13.98 -0.45
N LEU A 218 1.54 -13.15 -0.78
CA LEU A 218 0.14 -13.38 -0.43
C LEU A 218 -0.43 -14.55 -1.23
N GLU A 219 -0.24 -14.56 -2.54
CA GLU A 219 -0.65 -15.64 -3.46
C GLU A 219 -0.13 -17.00 -3.00
N ASN A 220 1.17 -17.09 -2.70
CA ASN A 220 1.75 -18.34 -2.22
C ASN A 220 1.13 -18.81 -0.90
N LYS A 221 0.80 -17.89 0.01
CA LYS A 221 0.17 -18.25 1.30
C LYS A 221 -1.26 -18.75 1.10
N LEU A 222 -2.03 -18.08 0.25
CA LEU A 222 -3.40 -18.47 -0.05
C LEU A 222 -3.43 -19.80 -0.81
N ALA A 223 -2.55 -20.00 -1.79
CA ALA A 223 -2.41 -21.27 -2.48
C ALA A 223 -2.03 -22.43 -1.54
N VAL A 224 -1.06 -22.23 -0.65
CA VAL A 224 -0.72 -23.25 0.37
C VAL A 224 -1.93 -23.56 1.23
N PHE A 225 -2.68 -22.54 1.68
CA PHE A 225 -3.87 -22.77 2.49
C PHE A 225 -4.93 -23.59 1.74
N THR A 226 -5.22 -23.29 0.47
CA THR A 226 -6.26 -24.00 -0.28
C THR A 226 -5.93 -25.48 -0.48
N THR A 227 -4.64 -25.85 -0.53
CA THR A 227 -4.24 -27.28 -0.55
C THR A 227 -4.58 -28.03 0.75
N LEU A 228 -4.76 -27.32 1.86
CA LEU A 228 -5.14 -27.91 3.15
C LEU A 228 -6.66 -28.09 3.29
N VAL A 229 -7.45 -27.52 2.38
CA VAL A 229 -8.90 -27.66 2.37
C VAL A 229 -9.27 -28.99 1.70
N LYS A 230 -9.73 -29.95 2.49
CA LYS A 230 -10.20 -31.24 1.99
C LYS A 230 -11.60 -31.07 1.40
N ARG A 231 -11.78 -31.42 0.12
CA ARG A 231 -13.06 -31.30 -0.59
C ARG A 231 -13.71 -32.68 -0.74
N THR A 232 -15.01 -32.78 -0.48
CA THR A 232 -15.83 -33.98 -0.72
C THR A 232 -17.16 -33.58 -1.37
N THR A 233 -18.00 -34.56 -1.68
CA THR A 233 -19.37 -34.34 -2.19
C THR A 233 -20.26 -33.60 -1.18
N ASP A 234 -19.99 -33.76 0.12
CA ASP A 234 -20.84 -33.24 1.21
C ASP A 234 -20.43 -31.84 1.70
N GLY A 235 -19.31 -31.33 1.18
CA GLY A 235 -18.74 -30.05 1.57
C GLY A 235 -17.21 -30.08 1.60
N SER A 236 -16.64 -28.96 2.03
CA SER A 236 -15.20 -28.81 2.18
C SER A 236 -14.84 -28.60 3.63
N TYR A 237 -13.69 -29.09 4.05
CA TYR A 237 -13.28 -29.16 5.44
C TYR A 237 -11.87 -28.62 5.59
N PHE A 238 -11.66 -27.80 6.62
CA PHE A 238 -10.34 -27.45 7.11
C PHE A 238 -10.18 -27.95 8.53
N GLY A 239 -9.11 -28.70 8.82
CA GLY A 239 -8.93 -29.45 10.06
C GLY A 239 -9.37 -30.91 9.97
N ALA A 240 -9.34 -31.62 11.09
CA ALA A 240 -9.66 -33.04 11.18
C ALA A 240 -11.18 -33.23 11.31
N HIS A 241 -11.81 -33.83 10.30
CA HIS A 241 -13.25 -34.10 10.26
C HIS A 241 -13.52 -35.61 10.25
N GLU A 242 -14.38 -36.08 11.16
CA GLU A 242 -14.92 -37.45 11.16
C GLU A 242 -16.42 -37.46 10.86
N SER A 243 -17.23 -36.76 11.66
CA SER A 243 -18.69 -36.69 11.43
C SER A 243 -19.30 -35.29 11.62
N SER A 244 -18.71 -34.45 12.49
CA SER A 244 -19.12 -33.04 12.67
C SER A 244 -17.98 -32.20 13.22
N CYS A 245 -18.06 -30.88 13.09
CA CYS A 245 -17.07 -29.94 13.62
C CYS A 245 -17.44 -29.45 15.02
N ASP A 246 -17.48 -30.38 15.98
CA ASP A 246 -17.84 -30.13 17.38
C ASP A 246 -16.65 -29.79 18.28
N GLY A 247 -15.42 -29.88 17.76
CA GLY A 247 -14.18 -29.62 18.49
C GLY A 247 -13.86 -30.65 19.57
N ALA A 248 -14.48 -31.83 19.50
CA ALA A 248 -14.32 -32.93 20.43
C ALA A 248 -14.13 -34.25 19.65
N GLY A 249 -14.87 -35.31 20.00
CA GLY A 249 -14.70 -36.63 19.43
C GLY A 249 -15.06 -36.77 17.95
N ASN A 250 -15.86 -35.85 17.39
CA ASN A 250 -16.33 -35.97 16.01
C ASN A 250 -15.52 -35.14 14.99
N GLY A 251 -14.71 -34.18 15.47
CA GLY A 251 -13.83 -33.43 14.60
C GLY A 251 -13.44 -32.05 15.14
N ALA A 252 -12.16 -31.72 14.97
CA ALA A 252 -11.59 -30.40 15.16
C ALA A 252 -11.44 -29.73 13.78
N CYS A 253 -12.54 -29.16 13.28
CA CYS A 253 -12.62 -28.67 11.91
C CYS A 253 -13.50 -27.44 11.73
N VAL A 254 -13.53 -26.92 10.50
CA VAL A 254 -14.59 -26.07 9.96
C VAL A 254 -15.15 -26.74 8.70
N LYS A 255 -16.47 -26.79 8.56
CA LYS A 255 -17.16 -27.28 7.37
C LYS A 255 -17.73 -26.11 6.56
N TYR A 256 -17.42 -26.10 5.27
CA TYR A 256 -17.95 -25.19 4.27
C TYR A 256 -18.99 -25.92 3.43
N THR A 257 -20.26 -25.80 3.81
CA THR A 257 -21.39 -26.46 3.13
C THR A 257 -21.64 -25.86 1.76
N GLY A 258 -21.88 -26.71 0.76
CA GLY A 258 -22.11 -26.28 -0.63
C GLY A 258 -20.84 -25.96 -1.43
N LEU A 259 -19.67 -25.94 -0.78
CA LEU A 259 -18.36 -25.95 -1.42
C LEU A 259 -17.90 -27.41 -1.52
N THR A 260 -18.04 -28.07 -2.67
CA THR A 260 -17.83 -29.51 -2.83
C THR A 260 -16.63 -29.82 -3.71
N ASP A 261 -16.24 -31.07 -3.90
CA ASP A 261 -15.21 -31.48 -4.86
C ASP A 261 -15.44 -30.98 -6.31
N THR A 262 -16.66 -30.62 -6.66
CA THR A 262 -17.09 -30.21 -8.01
C THR A 262 -17.69 -28.81 -8.08
N ILE A 263 -17.98 -28.17 -6.94
CA ILE A 263 -18.67 -26.86 -6.89
C ILE A 263 -17.89 -25.87 -6.02
N GLY A 264 -17.75 -24.63 -6.51
CA GLY A 264 -17.22 -23.49 -5.77
C GLY A 264 -15.69 -23.43 -5.69
N ASP A 265 -15.16 -22.35 -5.15
CA ASP A 265 -13.73 -22.08 -5.01
C ASP A 265 -13.41 -21.60 -3.58
N PRO A 266 -12.50 -22.25 -2.82
CA PRO A 266 -12.15 -21.81 -1.48
C PRO A 266 -11.71 -20.34 -1.42
N LEU A 267 -11.00 -19.83 -2.44
CA LEU A 267 -10.52 -18.45 -2.45
C LEU A 267 -11.65 -17.43 -2.52
N THR A 268 -12.81 -17.78 -3.05
CA THR A 268 -13.92 -16.84 -3.24
C THR A 268 -15.14 -17.16 -2.37
N ASP A 269 -15.26 -18.38 -1.88
CA ASP A 269 -16.40 -18.84 -1.09
C ASP A 269 -16.13 -18.91 0.42
N ILE A 270 -14.86 -18.87 0.86
CA ILE A 270 -14.49 -18.73 2.27
C ILE A 270 -14.21 -17.25 2.57
N ASN A 271 -15.04 -16.62 3.41
CA ASN A 271 -15.05 -15.18 3.62
C ASN A 271 -13.67 -14.53 3.89
N TRP A 272 -12.91 -15.04 4.87
CA TRP A 272 -11.61 -14.44 5.21
C TRP A 272 -10.55 -14.68 4.12
N LEU A 273 -10.63 -15.80 3.37
CA LEU A 273 -9.75 -16.02 2.22
C LEU A 273 -10.11 -15.06 1.10
N LYS A 274 -11.40 -14.85 0.84
CA LYS A 274 -11.88 -13.90 -0.16
C LYS A 274 -11.37 -12.50 0.12
N ASP A 275 -11.50 -12.01 1.35
CA ASP A 275 -11.01 -10.68 1.73
C ASP A 275 -9.50 -10.53 1.46
N LEU A 276 -8.71 -11.59 1.65
CA LEU A 276 -7.28 -11.60 1.34
C LEU A 276 -6.99 -11.77 -0.16
N HIS A 277 -7.75 -12.60 -0.87
CA HIS A 277 -7.60 -12.83 -2.30
C HIS A 277 -7.91 -11.55 -3.10
N GLU A 278 -8.91 -10.78 -2.69
CA GLU A 278 -9.24 -9.48 -3.30
C GLU A 278 -8.14 -8.40 -3.10
N LEU A 279 -7.19 -8.63 -2.20
CA LEU A 279 -6.02 -7.76 -1.99
C LEU A 279 -4.90 -8.05 -3.00
N GLU A 280 -4.81 -9.27 -3.55
CA GLU A 280 -3.77 -9.66 -4.49
C GLU A 280 -3.67 -8.77 -5.73
N PRO A 281 -4.75 -8.52 -6.51
CA PRO A 281 -4.66 -7.67 -7.70
C PRO A 281 -4.32 -6.21 -7.33
N LYS A 282 -4.72 -5.75 -6.15
CA LYS A 282 -4.39 -4.40 -5.67
C LYS A 282 -2.89 -4.28 -5.32
N LEU A 283 -2.33 -5.29 -4.66
CA LEU A 283 -0.89 -5.35 -4.39
C LEU A 283 -0.08 -5.40 -5.68
N ARG A 284 -0.53 -6.18 -6.68
CA ARG A 284 0.14 -6.24 -7.98
C ARG A 284 0.16 -4.88 -8.67
N GLN A 285 -0.99 -4.20 -8.72
CA GLN A 285 -1.10 -2.86 -9.29
C GLN A 285 -0.21 -1.84 -8.56
N HIS A 286 -0.15 -1.91 -7.23
CA HIS A 286 0.75 -1.08 -6.43
C HIS A 286 2.22 -1.33 -6.76
N GLU A 287 2.65 -2.59 -6.83
CA GLU A 287 4.03 -2.96 -7.14
C GLU A 287 4.45 -2.49 -8.54
N GLU A 288 3.57 -2.65 -9.54
CA GLU A 288 3.78 -2.15 -10.90
C GLU A 288 3.87 -0.61 -10.92
N THR A 289 2.97 0.07 -10.21
CA THR A 289 2.99 1.54 -10.08
C THR A 289 4.29 2.03 -9.45
N VAL A 290 4.74 1.38 -8.36
CA VAL A 290 6.02 1.69 -7.71
C VAL A 290 7.19 1.50 -8.68
N ALA A 291 7.20 0.43 -9.47
CA ALA A 291 8.26 0.17 -10.44
C ALA A 291 8.32 1.26 -11.53
N THR A 292 7.17 1.63 -12.10
CA THR A 292 7.06 2.67 -13.12
C THR A 292 7.53 4.03 -12.60
N HIS A 293 7.09 4.43 -11.40
CA HIS A 293 7.56 5.67 -10.77
C HIS A 293 9.05 5.66 -10.47
N LYS A 294 9.62 4.54 -10.01
CA LYS A 294 11.08 4.42 -9.79
C LYS A 294 11.87 4.62 -11.08
N ALA A 295 11.41 4.03 -12.19
CA ALA A 295 12.04 4.21 -13.51
C ALA A 295 11.99 5.68 -13.96
N ALA A 296 10.83 6.33 -13.81
CA ALA A 296 10.65 7.75 -14.12
C ALA A 296 11.59 8.65 -13.31
N VAL A 297 11.68 8.40 -12.00
CA VAL A 297 12.59 9.14 -11.10
C VAL A 297 14.05 8.96 -11.53
N ALA A 298 14.45 7.77 -11.97
CA ALA A 298 15.80 7.54 -12.48
C ALA A 298 16.09 8.36 -13.76
N GLN A 299 15.15 8.42 -14.70
CA GLN A 299 15.28 9.23 -15.92
C GLN A 299 15.35 10.73 -15.61
N ILE A 300 14.47 11.24 -14.73
CA ILE A 300 14.47 12.65 -14.30
C ILE A 300 15.79 13.00 -13.57
N LYS A 301 16.33 12.08 -12.78
CA LYS A 301 17.66 12.25 -12.16
C LYS A 301 18.75 12.34 -13.21
N ALA A 302 18.73 11.53 -14.27
CA ALA A 302 19.70 11.60 -15.37
C ALA A 302 19.63 12.96 -16.09
N LEU A 303 18.43 13.44 -16.41
CA LEU A 303 18.23 14.79 -17.00
C LEU A 303 18.75 15.90 -16.08
N THR A 304 18.55 15.75 -14.77
CA THR A 304 19.08 16.70 -13.78
C THR A 304 20.61 16.71 -13.76
N GLN A 305 21.26 15.55 -13.88
CA GLN A 305 22.72 15.48 -13.96
C GLN A 305 23.26 16.05 -15.28
N LEU A 306 22.55 15.83 -16.40
CA LEU A 306 22.90 16.47 -17.67
C LEU A 306 22.81 17.99 -17.58
N ALA A 307 21.75 18.53 -16.96
CA ALA A 307 21.62 19.96 -16.73
C ALA A 307 22.76 20.52 -15.86
N LYS A 308 23.19 19.80 -14.82
CA LYS A 308 24.35 20.17 -14.01
C LYS A 308 25.64 20.17 -14.83
N ARG A 309 25.89 19.14 -15.63
CA ARG A 309 27.07 19.09 -16.52
C ARG A 309 27.12 20.26 -17.49
N LEU A 310 26.00 20.61 -18.13
CA LEU A 310 25.93 21.80 -18.99
C LEU A 310 26.30 23.10 -18.25
N ILE A 311 25.98 23.19 -16.96
CA ILE A 311 26.31 24.36 -16.13
C ILE A 311 27.80 24.36 -15.71
N TYR A 312 28.39 23.19 -15.42
CA TYR A 312 29.73 23.09 -14.82
C TYR A 312 30.87 22.68 -15.76
N GLU A 313 30.61 22.02 -16.90
CA GLU A 313 31.62 21.55 -17.86
C GLU A 313 31.85 22.51 -19.04
N GLU A 314 30.87 23.36 -19.40
CA GLU A 314 31.06 24.35 -20.48
C GLU A 314 32.01 25.51 -20.09
N ASP A 315 32.57 25.52 -18.88
CA ASP A 315 33.54 26.51 -18.37
C ASP A 315 35.00 26.23 -18.77
N GLU A 316 35.25 25.44 -19.81
CA GLU A 316 36.58 25.42 -20.44
C GLU A 316 36.90 26.82 -21.03
N PRO A 317 38.06 27.40 -20.69
CA PRO A 317 38.47 28.67 -21.27
C PRO A 317 38.63 28.50 -22.78
N GLU A 318 38.07 29.44 -23.56
CA GLU A 318 38.48 29.63 -24.95
C GLU A 318 40.00 29.75 -24.95
N ILE A 319 40.71 28.73 -25.46
CA ILE A 319 42.11 28.86 -25.81
C ILE A 319 42.15 29.88 -26.93
N THR A 320 42.40 31.14 -26.57
CA THR A 320 42.76 32.18 -27.53
C THR A 320 44.14 31.84 -28.07
N ALA A 321 44.19 31.05 -29.14
CA ALA A 321 45.35 31.00 -29.99
C ALA A 321 45.39 32.31 -30.81
N ALA A 322 46.16 33.27 -30.32
CA ALA A 322 46.56 34.45 -31.07
C ALA A 322 48.03 34.78 -30.77
N ALA A 323 48.91 34.27 -31.63
CA ALA A 323 50.09 34.89 -32.25
C ALA A 323 51.12 33.82 -32.60
#